data_AF-A0A2A2F533-F1
#
_entry.id   AF-A0A2A2F533-F1
#
_cell.length_a   1.000
_cell.length_b   1.000
_cell.length_c   1.000
_cell.angle_alpha   90.00
_cell.angle_beta   90.00
_cell.angle_gamma   90.00
#
_symmetry.space_group_name_H-M   'P 1'
#
loop_
_entity.id
_entity.type
_entity.pdbx_description
1 polymer ?
#
loop_
_entity_poly.entity_id
_entity_poly.type
_entity_poly.pdbx_seq_one_letter_code
_entity_poly.pdbx_strand_id
1 'polypeptide(L)'
;MNWSVMEKVWHLKSPGSTMKTLNLGTIKEQKIPLPPLEEQKVIAKILRSQDAEIANNERYKESLQRLKRGLTQDLLSGTVRTTNTNIEVPEEIAKYG
;
A
#
# COMPACT_ATOMS: atom_id res chain seq x y z
N MET A 1 17.93 3.95 -5.13
CA MET A 1 18.38 2.56 -4.87
C MET A 1 17.19 1.63 -5.06
N ASN A 2 17.32 0.59 -5.88
CA ASN A 2 16.21 -0.30 -6.24
C ASN A 2 15.91 -1.27 -5.08
N TRP A 3 14.72 -1.15 -4.47
CA TRP A 3 14.29 -1.98 -3.34
C TRP A 3 14.32 -3.49 -3.65
N SER A 4 14.00 -3.88 -4.89
CA SER A 4 14.05 -5.29 -5.35
C SER A 4 15.49 -5.83 -5.39
N VAL A 5 16.47 -4.96 -5.70
CA VAL A 5 17.89 -5.34 -5.64
C VAL A 5 18.32 -5.57 -4.20
N MET A 6 17.85 -4.74 -3.28
CA MET A 6 18.16 -4.87 -1.86
C MET A 6 17.55 -6.14 -1.28
N GLU A 7 16.28 -6.41 -1.55
CA GLU A 7 15.56 -7.62 -1.12
C GLU A 7 16.29 -8.91 -1.56
N LYS A 8 16.75 -8.97 -2.81
CA LYS A 8 17.56 -10.10 -3.30
C LYS A 8 18.86 -10.25 -2.50
N VAL A 9 19.58 -9.16 -2.26
CA VAL A 9 20.83 -9.18 -1.46
C VAL A 9 20.56 -9.66 -0.03
N TRP A 10 19.45 -9.26 0.59
CA TRP A 10 19.06 -9.71 1.92
C TRP A 10 18.71 -11.21 1.94
N HIS A 11 18.03 -11.72 0.91
CA HIS A 11 17.74 -13.16 0.78
C HIS A 11 18.99 -14.01 0.55
N LEU A 12 19.96 -13.52 -0.22
CA LEU A 12 21.24 -14.20 -0.47
C LEU A 12 22.13 -14.27 0.78
N LYS A 13 21.99 -13.33 1.73
CA LYS A 13 22.85 -13.20 2.91
C LYS A 13 22.25 -13.74 4.22
N SER A 14 21.13 -14.46 4.16
CA SER A 14 20.52 -15.15 5.31
C SER A 14 20.85 -16.65 5.24
N PRO A 15 21.96 -17.14 5.84
CA PRO A 15 22.28 -18.56 5.84
C PRO A 15 21.31 -19.31 6.76
N GLY A 16 20.36 -20.06 6.17
CA GLY A 16 19.41 -20.89 6.90
C GLY A 16 18.16 -21.19 6.07
N SER A 17 18.03 -22.43 5.60
CA SER A 17 16.90 -22.86 4.74
C SER A 17 15.56 -22.91 5.50
N THR A 18 15.60 -23.08 6.84
CA THR A 18 14.40 -23.29 7.67
C THR A 18 14.04 -22.09 8.55
N MET A 19 15.02 -21.28 8.96
CA MET A 19 14.80 -20.04 9.71
C MET A 19 15.62 -18.91 9.08
N LYS A 20 14.92 -17.94 8.48
CA LYS A 20 15.54 -16.74 7.91
C LYS A 20 15.90 -15.78 9.06
N THR A 21 17.08 -15.96 9.65
CA THR A 21 17.56 -15.08 10.72
C THR A 21 18.73 -14.25 10.21
N LEU A 22 18.60 -12.92 10.32
CA LEU A 22 19.69 -12.00 10.01
C LEU A 22 20.63 -11.92 11.20
N ASN A 23 21.88 -12.34 11.01
CA ASN A 23 22.92 -12.22 12.02
C ASN A 23 23.35 -10.76 12.15
N LEU A 24 23.57 -10.29 13.38
CA LEU A 24 24.06 -8.94 13.68
C LEU A 24 25.41 -8.64 13.02
N GLY A 25 26.30 -9.63 12.89
CA GLY A 25 27.57 -9.52 12.16
C GLY A 25 27.33 -9.19 10.68
N THR A 26 26.40 -9.92 10.04
CA THR A 26 26.00 -9.68 8.66
C THR A 26 25.43 -8.27 8.47
N ILE A 27 24.62 -7.77 9.41
CA ILE A 27 24.06 -6.40 9.33
C ILE A 27 25.17 -5.35 9.40
N LYS A 28 26.13 -5.49 10.33
CA LYS A 28 27.24 -4.54 10.50
C LYS A 28 28.15 -4.45 9.28
N GLU A 29 28.32 -5.55 8.55
CA GLU A 29 29.16 -5.63 7.36
C GLU A 29 28.48 -5.09 6.09
N GLN A 30 27.19 -4.72 6.16
CA GLN A 30 26.50 -4.17 4.99
C GLN A 30 26.96 -2.74 4.71
N LYS A 31 27.60 -2.57 3.54
CA LYS A 31 27.90 -1.26 3.00
C LYS A 31 26.65 -0.65 2.40
N ILE A 32 26.23 0.50 2.92
CA ILE A 32 25.15 1.32 2.37
C ILE A 32 25.70 2.63 1.83
N PRO A 33 25.08 3.22 0.80
CA PRO A 33 25.44 4.57 0.36
C PRO A 33 25.09 5.55 1.49
N LEU A 34 26.05 6.39 1.85
CA LEU A 34 25.88 7.44 2.85
C LEU A 34 26.11 8.81 2.20
N PRO A 35 25.07 9.41 1.58
CA PRO A 35 25.20 10.74 0.99
C PRO A 35 25.30 11.82 2.08
N PRO A 36 25.62 13.08 1.73
CA PRO A 36 25.63 14.19 2.69
C PRO A 36 24.28 14.37 3.41
N LEU A 37 24.31 14.90 4.64
CA LEU A 37 23.13 14.99 5.49
C LEU A 37 21.96 15.77 4.84
N GLU A 38 22.26 16.82 4.08
CA GLU A 38 21.22 17.59 3.39
C GLU A 38 20.52 16.79 2.30
N GLU A 39 21.28 15.98 1.54
CA GLU A 39 20.70 15.08 0.54
C GLU A 39 19.86 13.99 1.21
N GLN A 40 20.32 13.43 2.34
CA GLN A 40 19.54 12.46 3.12
C GLN A 40 18.19 13.03 3.57
N LYS A 41 18.15 14.28 4.05
CA LYS A 41 16.91 14.95 4.45
C LYS A 41 15.94 15.13 3.29
N VAL A 42 16.45 15.51 2.11
CA VAL A 42 15.62 15.69 0.91
C VAL A 42 15.03 14.35 0.47
N ILE A 43 15.86 13.31 0.37
CA ILE A 43 15.41 11.96 0.01
C ILE A 43 14.35 11.48 1.00
N ALA A 44 14.61 11.60 2.31
CA ALA A 44 13.67 11.18 3.35
C ALA A 44 12.35 11.96 3.29
N LYS A 45 12.39 13.27 3.02
CA LYS A 45 11.18 14.10 2.88
C LYS A 45 10.31 13.62 1.71
N ILE A 46 10.91 13.36 0.56
CA ILE A 46 10.19 12.90 -0.64
C ILE A 46 9.55 11.53 -0.36
N LEU A 47 10.32 10.57 0.13
CA LEU A 47 9.79 9.23 0.44
C LEU A 47 8.66 9.29 1.47
N ARG A 48 8.83 10.08 2.53
CA ARG A 48 7.80 10.24 3.56
C ARG A 48 6.52 10.88 3.02
N SER A 49 6.61 11.79 2.06
CA SER A 49 5.42 12.38 1.42
C SER A 49 4.64 11.35 0.61
N GLN A 50 5.35 10.47 -0.10
CA GLN A 50 4.74 9.39 -0.88
C GLN A 50 4.10 8.35 0.02
N ASP A 51 4.77 7.95 1.10
CA ASP A 51 4.20 7.01 2.09
C ASP A 51 2.92 7.58 2.73
N ALA A 52 2.91 8.87 3.03
CA ALA A 52 1.73 9.54 3.59
C ALA A 52 0.55 9.56 2.59
N GLU A 53 0.83 9.76 1.31
CA GLU A 53 -0.16 9.72 0.23
C GLU A 53 -0.75 8.32 0.05
N ILE A 54 0.10 7.29 0.03
CA ILE A 54 -0.33 5.88 -0.04
C ILE A 54 -1.26 5.56 1.15
N ALA A 55 -0.84 5.87 2.37
CA ALA A 55 -1.64 5.63 3.57
C ALA A 55 -2.98 6.38 3.54
N ASN A 56 -3.01 7.58 2.97
CA ASN A 56 -4.25 8.33 2.81
C ASN A 56 -5.20 7.66 1.81
N ASN A 57 -4.68 7.24 0.66
CA ASN A 57 -5.46 6.55 -0.36
C ASN A 57 -6.00 5.20 0.12
N GLU A 58 -5.23 4.46 0.92
CA GLU A 58 -5.67 3.22 1.54
C GLU A 58 -6.84 3.46 2.50
N ARG A 59 -6.73 4.44 3.41
CA ARG A 59 -7.83 4.83 4.32
C ARG A 59 -9.08 5.27 3.56
N TYR A 60 -8.91 6.03 2.48
CA TYR A 60 -10.02 6.48 1.66
C TYR A 60 -10.71 5.30 0.96
N LYS A 61 -9.93 4.39 0.37
CA LYS A 61 -10.43 3.14 -0.22
C LYS A 61 -11.19 2.29 0.79
N GLU A 62 -10.67 2.10 1.99
CA GLU A 62 -11.35 1.36 3.05
C GLU A 62 -12.69 2.00 3.43
N SER A 63 -12.72 3.34 3.51
CA SER A 63 -13.94 4.10 3.79
C SER A 63 -14.99 3.89 2.70
N LEU A 64 -14.58 3.97 1.43
CA LEU A 64 -15.46 3.69 0.28
C LEU A 64 -15.96 2.24 0.28
N GLN A 65 -15.11 1.27 0.63
CA GLN A 65 -15.51 -0.14 0.72
C GLN A 65 -16.54 -0.36 1.82
N ARG A 66 -16.37 0.29 2.99
CA ARG A 66 -17.36 0.25 4.08
C ARG A 66 -18.69 0.88 3.65
N LEU A 67 -18.64 2.04 3.00
CA LEU A 67 -19.82 2.71 2.47
C LEU A 67 -20.55 1.84 1.44
N LYS A 68 -19.82 1.26 0.47
CA LYS A 68 -20.39 0.34 -0.53
C LYS A 68 -21.10 -0.83 0.14
N ARG A 69 -20.50 -1.44 1.16
CA ARG A 69 -21.09 -2.57 1.89
C ARG A 69 -22.36 -2.15 2.63
N GLY A 70 -22.33 -1.03 3.35
CA GLY A 70 -23.49 -0.48 4.06
C GLY A 70 -24.64 -0.19 3.10
N LEU A 71 -24.37 0.54 2.01
CA LEU A 71 -25.37 0.86 1.00
C LEU A 71 -25.95 -0.41 0.35
N THR A 72 -25.10 -1.39 0.04
CA THR A 72 -25.56 -2.67 -0.52
C THR A 72 -26.48 -3.40 0.45
N GLN A 73 -26.15 -3.41 1.76
CA GLN A 73 -27.00 -4.00 2.79
C GLN A 73 -28.33 -3.27 2.91
N ASP A 74 -28.33 -1.94 2.92
CA ASP A 74 -29.53 -1.12 3.06
C ASP A 74 -30.48 -1.27 1.86
N LEU A 75 -29.92 -1.37 0.64
CA LEU A 75 -30.67 -1.56 -0.60
C LEU A 75 -31.22 -2.99 -0.72
N LEU A 76 -30.42 -4.02 -0.45
CA LEU A 76 -30.85 -5.42 -0.56
C LEU A 76 -31.78 -5.85 0.57
N SER A 77 -31.67 -5.25 1.76
CA SER A 77 -32.60 -5.49 2.86
C SER A 77 -33.95 -4.78 2.69
N GLY A 78 -34.06 -3.85 1.72
CA GLY A 78 -35.26 -3.05 1.50
C GLY A 78 -35.51 -1.99 2.58
N THR A 79 -34.53 -1.76 3.48
CA THR A 79 -34.58 -0.73 4.52
C THR A 79 -34.61 0.67 3.91
N VAL A 80 -33.82 0.87 2.84
CA VAL A 80 -33.85 2.09 2.02
C VAL A 80 -34.40 1.72 0.65
N ARG A 81 -35.51 2.35 0.27
CA ARG A 81 -36.12 2.16 -1.05
C ARG A 81 -35.66 3.25 -2.01
N THR A 82 -35.10 2.87 -3.15
CA THR A 82 -34.87 3.82 -4.24
C THR A 82 -36.20 4.09 -4.94
N THR A 83 -36.60 5.36 -4.99
CA THR A 83 -37.85 5.80 -5.65
C THR A 83 -37.68 5.98 -7.16
N ASN A 84 -36.43 5.95 -7.64
CA ASN A 84 -36.07 6.19 -9.03
C ASN A 84 -35.45 4.91 -9.62
N THR A 85 -36.15 4.29 -10.56
CA THR A 85 -35.74 3.03 -11.22
C THR A 85 -34.79 3.28 -12.38
N ASN A 86 -34.65 4.54 -12.82
CA ASN A 86 -33.80 4.92 -13.95
C ASN A 86 -32.48 5.55 -13.45
N ILE A 87 -31.67 4.74 -12.76
CA ILE A 87 -30.35 5.17 -12.31
C ILE A 87 -29.38 4.92 -13.45
N GLU A 88 -28.92 5.98 -14.10
CA GLU A 88 -27.87 5.90 -15.12
C GLU A 88 -26.58 5.38 -14.47
N VAL A 89 -26.11 4.22 -14.94
CA VAL A 89 -24.83 3.66 -14.53
C VAL A 89 -23.76 4.25 -15.45
N PRO A 90 -22.77 5.00 -14.93
CA PRO A 90 -21.67 5.50 -15.74
C PRO A 90 -20.98 4.34 -16.49
N GLU A 91 -20.67 4.54 -17.78
CA GLU A 91 -20.10 3.50 -18.65
C GLU A 91 -18.80 2.89 -18.09
N GLU A 92 -18.05 3.66 -17.30
CA GLU A 92 -16.84 3.22 -16.62
C GLU A 92 -17.08 2.09 -15.60
N ILE A 93 -18.26 2.09 -14.96
CA ILE A 93 -18.64 1.10 -13.95
C ILE A 93 -19.25 -0.13 -14.62
N ALA A 94 -19.97 0.05 -15.73
CA ALA A 94 -20.58 -1.03 -16.50
C ALA A 94 -19.56 -2.04 -17.05
N LYS A 95 -18.30 -1.62 -17.28
CA LYS A 95 -17.20 -2.48 -17.75
C LYS A 95 -16.73 -3.52 -16.72
N TYR A 96 -17.06 -3.33 -15.44
CA TYR A 96 -16.68 -4.23 -14.35
C TYR A 96 -17.87 -5.05 -13.80
N GLY A 97 -19.01 -5.00 -14.51
CA GLY A 97 -20.23 -5.77 -14.21
C GLY A 97 -20.14 -7.22 -14.66
#